data_AF-A0A1W9HMF8-F1
#
_entry.id   AF-A0A1W9HMF8-F1
#
_cell.length_a   1.000
_cell.length_b   1.000
_cell.length_c   1.000
_cell.angle_alpha   90.00
_cell.angle_beta   90.00
_cell.angle_gamma   90.00
#
_symmetry.space_group_name_H-M   'P 1'
#
loop_
_entity.id
_entity.type
_entity.pdbx_description
1 polymer ?
#
loop_
_entity_poly.entity_id
_entity_poly.type
_entity_poly.pdbx_seq_one_letter_code
_entity_poly.pdbx_strand_id
1 'polypeptide(L)'
;MKGTNNFLTILAILLIVVISFQNCAFIEPEHSTEASSVNLNALNFEGFKTTVFPVITQNCAGCHGSGVPGAPQFGVAANPESSFQILIQRNILLENVTPSQNLIVMKIIGGSHNGITPAIGQNMQNQVTAWQAGIP
;
A
#
# COMPACT_ATOMS: atom_id res chain seq x y z
N MET A 1 -74.61 4.70 -16.80
CA MET A 1 -73.44 3.81 -16.68
C MET A 1 -72.20 4.65 -16.95
N LYS A 2 -71.53 5.14 -15.91
CA LYS A 2 -70.36 6.04 -15.96
C LYS A 2 -69.31 5.41 -15.04
N GLY A 3 -68.30 4.76 -15.62
CA GLY A 3 -67.36 3.93 -14.86
C GLY A 3 -66.02 3.75 -15.55
N THR A 4 -65.51 4.80 -16.21
CA THR A 4 -64.25 4.73 -16.98
C THR A 4 -63.22 5.80 -16.62
N ASN A 5 -63.46 6.62 -15.58
CA ASN A 5 -62.60 7.77 -15.28
C ASN A 5 -61.56 7.53 -14.16
N ASN A 6 -61.56 6.36 -13.50
CA ASN A 6 -60.63 6.08 -12.40
C ASN A 6 -59.47 5.16 -12.79
N PHE A 7 -59.65 4.27 -13.77
CA PHE A 7 -58.63 3.27 -14.11
C PHE A 7 -57.44 3.90 -14.86
N LEU A 8 -57.71 4.80 -15.81
CA LEU A 8 -56.67 5.53 -16.53
C LEU A 8 -55.88 6.47 -15.62
N THR A 9 -56.53 7.08 -14.62
CA THR A 9 -55.92 7.99 -13.66
C THR A 9 -55.01 7.25 -12.69
N ILE A 10 -55.42 6.06 -12.21
CA ILE A 10 -54.60 5.22 -11.33
C ILE A 10 -53.39 4.65 -12.08
N LEU A 11 -53.55 4.25 -13.35
CA LEU A 11 -52.44 3.75 -14.18
C LEU A 11 -51.42 4.85 -14.50
N ALA A 12 -51.87 6.09 -14.75
CA ALA A 12 -51.00 7.23 -14.99
C ALA A 12 -50.18 7.63 -13.75
N ILE A 13 -50.78 7.58 -12.55
CA ILE A 13 -50.09 7.89 -11.29
C ILE A 13 -49.04 6.81 -10.97
N LEU A 14 -49.33 5.53 -11.19
CA LEU A 14 -48.38 4.43 -11.01
C LEU A 14 -47.18 4.54 -11.97
N LEU A 15 -47.40 4.96 -13.22
CA LEU A 15 -46.31 5.14 -14.18
C LEU A 15 -45.38 6.31 -13.79
N ILE A 16 -45.93 7.40 -13.26
CA ILE A 16 -45.15 8.59 -12.84
C ILE A 16 -44.25 8.28 -11.63
N VAL A 17 -44.73 7.48 -10.67
CA VAL A 17 -43.95 7.11 -9.47
C VAL A 17 -42.75 6.23 -9.83
N VAL A 18 -42.84 5.38 -10.85
CA VAL A 18 -41.74 4.49 -11.27
C VAL A 18 -40.60 5.25 -11.98
N ILE A 19 -40.90 6.40 -12.59
CA ILE A 19 -39.89 7.21 -13.30
C ILE A 19 -39.10 8.09 -12.32
N SER A 20 -39.61 8.34 -11.11
CA SER A 20 -38.95 9.17 -10.09
C SER A 20 -37.81 8.47 -9.33
N PHE A 21 -37.63 7.15 -9.47
CA PHE A 21 -36.55 6.40 -8.80
C PHE A 21 -35.34 6.08 -9.69
N GLN A 22 -35.35 6.44 -10.98
CA GLN A 22 -34.27 6.05 -11.91
C GLN A 22 -33.11 7.06 -12.05
N ASN A 23 -33.16 8.19 -11.33
CA ASN A 23 -32.11 9.21 -11.42
C ASN A 23 -31.18 9.29 -10.20
N CYS A 24 -31.26 8.34 -9.27
CA CYS A 24 -30.09 8.01 -8.46
C CYS A 24 -29.23 7.06 -9.27
N ALA A 25 -28.55 7.59 -10.28
CA ALA A 25 -27.26 7.04 -10.64
C ALA A 25 -26.42 7.15 -9.36
N PHE A 26 -26.43 6.09 -8.56
CA PHE A 26 -25.38 5.82 -7.61
C PHE A 26 -24.12 5.82 -8.46
N ILE A 27 -23.43 6.96 -8.46
CA ILE A 27 -22.01 7.00 -8.76
C ILE A 27 -21.44 6.16 -7.63
N GLU A 28 -21.41 4.85 -7.83
CA GLU A 28 -20.46 3.99 -7.16
C GLU A 28 -19.14 4.69 -7.43
N PRO A 29 -18.43 5.19 -6.39
CA PRO A 29 -17.07 5.61 -6.62
C PRO A 29 -16.45 4.38 -7.26
N GLU A 30 -16.08 4.53 -8.52
CA GLU A 30 -15.30 3.56 -9.24
C GLU A 30 -14.17 3.18 -8.30
N HIS A 31 -14.33 2.02 -7.65
CA HIS A 31 -13.25 1.33 -7.00
C HIS A 31 -12.43 0.81 -8.17
N SER A 32 -11.76 1.76 -8.81
CA SER A 32 -10.66 1.51 -9.69
C SER A 32 -9.73 0.68 -8.83
N THR A 33 -9.72 -0.61 -9.14
CA THR A 33 -8.60 -1.50 -8.94
C THR A 33 -7.45 -1.04 -9.83
N GLU A 34 -7.14 0.26 -9.81
CA GLU A 34 -5.82 0.78 -10.05
C GLU A 34 -5.06 0.40 -8.78
N ALA A 35 -4.56 -0.84 -8.74
CA ALA A 35 -3.37 -1.09 -7.96
C ALA A 35 -2.39 0.00 -8.39
N SER A 36 -2.19 1.00 -7.52
CA SER A 36 -1.27 2.11 -7.77
C SER A 36 0.04 1.46 -8.18
N SER A 37 0.30 1.47 -9.48
CA SER A 37 1.44 0.77 -10.04
C SER A 37 2.63 1.63 -9.66
N VAL A 38 3.25 1.27 -8.54
CA VAL A 38 4.41 1.98 -8.03
C VAL A 38 5.45 1.94 -9.15
N ASN A 39 5.79 3.09 -9.71
CA ASN A 39 6.86 3.17 -10.71
C ASN A 39 8.20 3.02 -9.98
N LEU A 40 8.66 1.79 -9.85
CA LEU A 40 9.83 1.47 -9.03
C LEU A 40 11.13 2.06 -9.59
N ASN A 41 11.21 2.23 -10.91
CA ASN A 41 12.36 2.89 -11.53
C ASN A 41 12.42 4.37 -11.14
N ALA A 42 11.27 5.05 -11.03
CA ALA A 42 11.22 6.41 -10.52
C ALA A 42 11.64 6.52 -9.04
N LEU A 43 11.55 5.42 -8.28
CA LEU A 43 11.96 5.34 -6.87
C LEU A 43 13.34 4.68 -6.66
N ASN A 44 14.18 4.66 -7.70
CA ASN A 44 15.52 4.06 -7.67
C ASN A 44 15.54 2.59 -7.16
N PHE A 45 14.74 1.72 -7.77
CA PHE A 45 14.73 0.29 -7.43
C PHE A 45 16.09 -0.41 -7.55
N GLU A 46 16.90 -0.02 -8.54
CA GLU A 46 18.24 -0.58 -8.71
C GLU A 46 19.13 -0.29 -7.49
N GLY A 47 19.12 0.95 -6.98
CA GLY A 47 19.81 1.29 -5.73
C GLY A 47 19.22 0.56 -4.52
N PHE A 48 17.90 0.36 -4.45
CA PHE A 48 17.29 -0.42 -3.37
C PHE A 48 17.85 -1.85 -3.31
N LYS A 49 17.98 -2.51 -4.47
CA LYS A 49 18.46 -3.90 -4.58
C LYS A 49 19.88 -4.08 -4.03
N THR A 50 20.73 -3.07 -4.16
CA THR A 50 22.15 -3.16 -3.79
C THR A 50 22.44 -2.58 -2.40
N THR A 51 21.56 -1.76 -1.85
CA THR A 51 21.76 -1.07 -0.56
C THR A 51 20.87 -1.63 0.55
N VAL A 52 19.56 -1.37 0.50
CA VAL A 52 18.59 -1.68 1.57
C VAL A 52 18.25 -3.17 1.58
N PHE A 53 18.05 -3.77 0.41
CA PHE A 53 17.60 -5.16 0.31
C PHE A 53 18.56 -6.18 0.97
N PRO A 54 19.90 -6.08 0.84
CA PRO A 54 20.83 -6.94 1.57
C PRO A 54 20.66 -6.91 3.09
N VAL A 55 20.36 -5.73 3.66
CA VAL A 55 20.14 -5.60 5.11
C VAL A 55 18.85 -6.31 5.52
N ILE A 56 17.79 -6.17 4.72
CA ILE A 56 16.49 -6.83 4.96
C ILE A 56 16.64 -8.34 4.90
N THR A 57 17.29 -8.87 3.86
CA THR A 57 17.46 -10.31 3.67
C THR A 57 18.30 -10.93 4.78
N GLN A 58 19.37 -10.27 5.20
CA GLN A 58 20.26 -10.78 6.24
C GLN A 58 19.66 -10.71 7.64
N ASN A 59 18.91 -9.64 7.97
CA ASN A 59 18.55 -9.33 9.36
C ASN A 59 17.06 -9.39 9.67
N CYS A 60 16.19 -9.26 8.66
CA CYS A 60 14.74 -9.11 8.87
C CYS A 60 13.94 -10.30 8.36
N ALA A 61 14.40 -10.96 7.29
CA ALA A 61 13.64 -12.00 6.59
C ALA A 61 13.22 -13.20 7.45
N GLY A 62 13.98 -13.53 8.50
CA GLY A 62 13.62 -14.62 9.42
C GLY A 62 12.30 -14.40 10.18
N CYS A 63 11.95 -13.14 10.47
CA CYS A 63 10.72 -12.78 11.18
C CYS A 63 9.70 -12.03 10.31
N HIS A 64 10.16 -11.33 9.29
CA HIS A 64 9.34 -10.55 8.36
C HIS A 64 9.18 -11.24 6.99
N GLY A 65 9.56 -12.51 6.87
CA GLY A 65 9.40 -13.31 5.66
C GLY A 65 8.00 -13.85 5.46
N SER A 66 7.78 -14.52 4.32
CA SER A 66 6.51 -15.15 3.98
C SER A 66 6.13 -16.23 5.00
N GLY A 67 4.88 -16.23 5.44
CA GLY A 67 4.34 -17.29 6.31
C GLY A 67 4.65 -17.13 7.80
N VAL A 68 5.36 -16.08 8.21
CA VAL A 68 5.54 -15.76 9.64
C VAL A 68 4.35 -14.94 10.15
N PRO A 69 3.56 -15.44 11.12
CA PRO A 69 2.41 -14.71 11.65
C PRO A 69 2.82 -13.54 12.55
N GLY A 70 1.99 -12.50 12.62
CA GLY A 70 2.13 -11.41 13.58
C GLY A 70 3.13 -10.31 13.20
N ALA A 71 3.81 -10.43 12.05
CA ALA A 71 4.75 -9.43 11.55
C ALA A 71 4.39 -8.98 10.12
N PRO A 72 4.65 -7.71 9.73
CA PRO A 72 4.58 -7.28 8.34
C PRO A 72 5.48 -8.12 7.44
N GLN A 73 4.93 -8.68 6.36
CA GLN A 73 5.65 -9.57 5.45
C GLN A 73 6.33 -8.76 4.34
N PHE A 74 7.50 -8.19 4.60
CA PHE A 74 8.30 -7.46 3.59
C PHE A 74 9.66 -8.09 3.32
N GLY A 75 10.14 -8.99 4.19
CA GLY A 75 11.40 -9.72 4.04
C GLY A 75 11.29 -10.90 3.08
N VAL A 76 10.65 -10.70 1.92
CA VAL A 76 10.50 -11.74 0.89
C VAL A 76 11.84 -11.96 0.21
N ALA A 77 12.70 -12.77 0.83
CA ALA A 77 14.13 -12.82 0.53
C ALA A 77 14.47 -13.24 -0.91
N ALA A 78 13.57 -13.95 -1.60
CA ALA A 78 13.75 -14.36 -2.98
C ALA A 78 13.30 -13.32 -4.02
N ASN A 79 12.67 -12.21 -3.61
CA ASN A 79 12.06 -11.26 -4.53
C ASN A 79 12.21 -9.79 -4.06
N PRO A 80 13.27 -9.08 -4.52
CA PRO A 80 13.48 -7.68 -4.16
C PRO A 80 12.36 -6.77 -4.63
N GLU A 81 11.76 -7.05 -5.79
CA GLU A 81 10.64 -6.28 -6.36
C GLU A 81 9.46 -6.27 -5.39
N SER A 82 9.03 -7.46 -4.95
CA SER A 82 7.91 -7.60 -4.01
C SER A 82 8.25 -6.99 -2.65
N SER A 83 9.49 -7.17 -2.16
CA SER A 83 9.95 -6.52 -0.93
C SER A 83 9.82 -5.00 -1.03
N PHE A 84 10.31 -4.42 -2.12
CA PHE A 84 10.29 -2.98 -2.35
C PHE A 84 8.86 -2.45 -2.44
N GLN A 85 8.01 -3.07 -3.27
CA GLN A 85 6.60 -2.68 -3.40
C GLN A 85 5.88 -2.68 -2.05
N ILE A 86 6.05 -3.73 -1.24
CA ILE A 86 5.39 -3.82 0.08
C ILE A 86 5.89 -2.72 1.02
N LEU A 87 7.20 -2.44 1.02
CA LEU A 87 7.78 -1.40 1.88
C LEU A 87 7.25 -0.02 1.52
N ILE A 88 7.19 0.31 0.22
CA ILE A 88 6.67 1.59 -0.27
C ILE A 88 5.15 1.69 -0.01
N GLN A 89 4.37 0.69 -0.42
CA GLN A 89 2.90 0.69 -0.28
C GLN A 89 2.44 0.78 1.19
N ARG A 90 3.26 0.28 2.12
CA ARG A 90 2.96 0.34 3.56
C ARG A 90 3.59 1.54 4.26
N ASN A 91 4.21 2.46 3.52
CA ASN A 91 4.93 3.62 4.06
C ASN A 91 5.99 3.22 5.11
N ILE A 92 6.59 2.04 4.94
CA ILE A 92 7.67 1.55 5.81
C ILE A 92 9.00 2.13 5.35
N LEU A 93 9.16 2.20 4.03
CA LEU A 93 10.26 2.85 3.33
C LEU A 93 9.66 3.95 2.45
N LEU A 94 10.23 5.15 2.50
CA LEU A 94 9.79 6.32 1.76
C LEU A 94 11.01 6.97 1.11
N GLU A 95 10.85 7.30 -0.17
CA GLU A 95 11.79 8.15 -0.87
C GLU A 95 11.57 9.61 -0.43
N ASN A 96 12.61 10.45 -0.49
CA ASN A 96 12.53 11.90 -0.25
C ASN A 96 12.13 12.32 1.18
N VAL A 97 12.33 11.45 2.17
CA VAL A 97 12.28 11.79 3.60
C VAL A 97 13.67 11.66 4.21
N THR A 98 13.93 12.33 5.33
CA THR A 98 15.21 12.14 6.05
C THR A 98 15.40 10.65 6.35
N PRO A 99 16.56 10.03 6.08
CA PRO A 99 16.77 8.59 6.30
C PRO A 99 16.37 8.10 7.71
N SER A 100 16.64 8.90 8.74
CA SER A 100 16.27 8.60 10.13
C SER A 100 14.76 8.64 10.41
N GLN A 101 13.96 9.27 9.55
CA GLN A 101 12.50 9.34 9.64
C GLN A 101 11.80 8.16 8.95
N ASN A 102 12.54 7.29 8.26
CA ASN A 102 11.95 6.07 7.72
C ASN A 102 11.50 5.15 8.84
N LEU A 103 10.30 4.58 8.73
CA LEU A 103 9.72 3.72 9.77
C LEU A 103 10.61 2.50 10.03
N ILE A 104 11.21 1.92 8.98
CA ILE A 104 12.15 0.81 9.11
C ILE A 104 13.36 1.16 9.97
N VAL A 105 13.84 2.40 9.93
CA VAL A 105 14.96 2.89 10.75
C VAL A 105 14.50 3.18 12.18
N MET A 106 13.43 3.97 12.33
CA MET A 106 12.91 4.39 13.64
C MET A 106 12.56 3.20 14.54
N LYS A 107 11.94 2.15 13.98
CA LYS A 107 11.52 0.97 14.75
C LYS A 107 12.70 0.10 15.22
N ILE A 108 13.81 0.07 14.48
CA ILE A 108 15.01 -0.66 14.91
C ILE A 108 15.74 0.14 15.99
N ILE A 109 15.99 1.43 15.76
CA ILE A 109 16.70 2.30 16.71
C ILE A 109 15.92 2.45 18.02
N GLY A 110 14.58 2.44 17.97
CA GLY A 110 13.72 2.45 19.16
C GLY A 110 13.78 1.18 20.04
N GLY A 111 14.54 0.16 19.64
CA GLY A 111 14.89 -0.97 20.50
C GLY A 111 13.80 -2.02 20.71
N SER A 112 12.71 -2.00 19.93
CA SER A 112 11.59 -2.94 20.09
C SER A 112 11.79 -4.29 19.37
N HIS A 113 12.95 -4.54 18.77
CA HIS A 113 13.25 -5.77 18.03
C HIS A 113 14.10 -6.73 18.86
N ASN A 114 13.54 -7.89 19.19
CA ASN A 114 14.31 -8.95 19.84
C ASN A 114 15.33 -9.53 18.84
N GLY A 115 16.61 -9.58 19.22
CA GLY A 115 17.67 -10.09 18.35
C GLY A 115 18.21 -9.13 17.28
N ILE A 116 17.74 -7.88 17.23
CA ILE A 116 18.30 -6.84 16.34
C ILE A 116 18.97 -5.76 17.19
N THR A 117 20.25 -5.52 16.93
CA THR A 117 21.03 -4.52 17.67
C THR A 117 20.84 -3.10 17.11
N PRO A 118 21.09 -2.05 17.90
CA PRO A 118 21.11 -0.67 17.41
C PRO A 118 22.09 -0.45 16.24
N ALA A 119 23.17 -1.24 16.17
CA ALA A 119 24.14 -1.17 15.07
C ALA A 119 23.50 -1.56 13.72
N ILE A 120 22.55 -2.51 13.70
CA ILE A 120 21.79 -2.85 12.49
C ILE A 120 20.88 -1.69 12.09
N GLY A 121 20.28 -0.97 13.07
CA GLY A 121 19.49 0.23 12.80
C GLY A 121 20.32 1.34 12.15
N GLN A 122 21.54 1.56 12.64
CA GLN A 122 22.47 2.52 12.03
C GLN A 122 22.92 2.07 10.62
N ASN A 123 23.17 0.77 10.43
CA ASN A 123 23.48 0.22 9.11
C ASN A 123 22.32 0.44 8.13
N MET A 124 21.08 0.12 8.55
CA MET A 124 19.87 0.36 7.76
C MET A 124 19.74 1.84 7.39
N GLN A 125 19.94 2.77 8.33
CA GLN A 125 19.93 4.19 8.04
C GLN A 125 20.96 4.57 6.97
N ASN A 126 22.18 4.04 7.05
CA ASN A 126 23.23 4.32 6.08
C ASN A 126 22.85 3.79 4.68
N GLN A 127 22.22 2.61 4.59
CA GLN A 127 21.77 2.04 3.33
C GLN A 127 20.59 2.82 2.74
N VAL A 128 19.66 3.28 3.57
CA VAL A 128 18.57 4.18 3.12
C VAL A 128 19.15 5.50 2.59
N THR A 129 20.17 6.06 3.25
CA THR A 129 20.89 7.24 2.73
C THR A 129 21.51 6.97 1.37
N ALA A 130 22.19 5.84 1.20
CA ALA A 130 22.82 5.47 -0.08
C ALA A 130 21.79 5.27 -1.19
N TRP A 131 20.68 4.58 -0.89
CA TRP A 131 19.56 4.41 -1.81
C TRP A 131 18.97 5.75 -2.26
N GLN A 132 18.66 6.64 -1.33
CA GLN A 132 18.09 7.96 -1.64
C GLN A 132 19.08 8.88 -2.38
N ALA A 133 20.39 8.64 -2.23
CA ALA A 133 21.43 9.36 -2.95
C ALA A 133 21.63 8.86 -4.40
N GLY A 134 20.91 7.82 -4.84
CA GLY A 134 21.08 7.26 -6.18
C GLY A 134 22.34 6.40 -6.34
N ILE A 135 22.95 5.96 -5.23
CA ILE A 135 24.19 5.19 -5.27
C ILE A 135 23.83 3.69 -5.41
N PRO A 136 24.29 3.00 -6.47
CA PRO A 136 24.20 1.56 -6.57
C PRO A 136 25.20 0.85 -5.65
#